data_AF-A0A953RGD3-F1
#
_entry.id   AF-A0A953RGD3-F1
#
_cell.length_a   1.000
_cell.length_b   1.000
_cell.length_c   1.000
_cell.angle_alpha   90.00
_cell.angle_beta   90.00
_cell.angle_gamma   90.00
#
_symmetry.space_group_name_H-M   'P 1'
#
loop_
_entity.id
_entity.type
_entity.pdbx_description
1 polymer ?
#
loop_
_entity_poly.entity_id
_entity_poly.type
_entity_poly.pdbx_seq_one_letter_code
_entity_poly.pdbx_strand_id
1 'polypeptide(L)'
;MNTRFLLTALGCLLAATVAVVYLRADTAVRCTQNGPNQTVCRIDEPVVKQPSTPYHMVTFHTGDRIVVNAGGCVQTGGHGATWKRYVNPSGSNSDHLYWGTISIPGATQGVMKVSDVLNQTLTVSPGIADADLYLRLGYRDDDYSDNGYDSHDDGTENQCKGVGNAFVTLTIDHPAGTTGTCGGNTGTKPMDLAWSDCDLNGFPLNPRWGYQVDHNSATPYPAKLCPQGFYACATWPITNEYGFWCGPHVNWFAVTYHQSPADWESKSTEFTDDDYNFRLFPPNEEGVTAHPDNTVNGMEIEFDSDETIDHFTDPLWGEFHRLVHDNNSAAQARVKSRPMVVTGLLGLDCGHPSCSSEIHPAYAMAFDWDSSNLSDDQWLVFARNWGDEGYCGSTQHDLPVNDLKLLIPWQPGATSVVVGPDTQFYPFTSSGNDVAVSSPQITIAPNQGVLIDFTLPDPSAQAGVHGEVHLQWTMSQSLRQSVISRRSTVITRVGNVAQPPAETLETEKPENRMDELIAKMNTAQLQIFKTRLQTLNPRLQATGVARVGLSGKRLAMRPVVEVSKLPPPPHLARPLAPRSVPDPLMTKRSEALRVSLCEAYKNAVPGYPALCSATPRAR
;
A
#
# COMPACT_ATOMS: atom_id res chain seq x y z
N MET A 1 -0.29 -8.63 -64.44
CA MET A 1 0.09 -9.60 -63.39
C MET A 1 0.55 -8.76 -62.19
N ASN A 2 -0.37 -8.21 -61.38
CA ASN A 2 -0.91 -8.81 -60.14
C ASN A 2 0.19 -9.55 -59.37
N THR A 3 0.66 -9.07 -58.21
CA THR A 3 -0.11 -9.04 -56.95
C THR A 3 0.35 -7.92 -56.00
N ARG A 4 -0.63 -7.25 -55.37
CA ARG A 4 -0.49 -6.31 -54.25
C ARG A 4 -0.24 -7.06 -52.93
N PHE A 5 0.52 -6.45 -52.01
CA PHE A 5 0.26 -6.60 -50.57
C PHE A 5 0.41 -5.23 -49.89
N LEU A 6 -0.74 -4.64 -49.58
CA LEU A 6 -0.96 -3.68 -48.48
C LEU A 6 -1.41 -4.52 -47.27
N LEU A 7 -0.98 -4.17 -46.05
CA LEU A 7 -1.74 -4.26 -44.79
C LEU A 7 -0.77 -3.88 -43.65
N THR A 8 -0.78 -2.63 -43.20
CA THR A 8 -1.51 -2.08 -42.02
C THR A 8 -0.62 -1.96 -40.79
N ALA A 9 -0.11 -0.74 -40.58
CA ALA A 9 0.20 -0.23 -39.26
C ALA A 9 -1.12 0.21 -38.61
N LEU A 10 -1.52 -0.46 -37.52
CA LEU A 10 -2.41 0.06 -36.46
C LEU A 10 -2.50 -1.03 -35.38
N GLY A 11 -2.18 -0.68 -34.12
CA GLY A 11 -2.18 -1.64 -33.01
C GLY A 11 -1.97 -0.99 -31.65
N CYS A 12 -2.95 -0.16 -31.26
CA CYS A 12 -3.36 0.23 -29.90
C CYS A 12 -2.32 0.52 -28.80
N LEU A 13 -2.13 1.83 -28.57
CA LEU A 13 -1.52 2.48 -27.42
C LEU A 13 -2.61 2.94 -26.41
N LEU A 14 -3.60 2.08 -26.12
CA LEU A 14 -4.85 2.45 -25.43
C LEU A 14 -5.03 1.86 -24.01
N ALA A 15 -4.05 1.14 -23.48
CA ALA A 15 -4.14 0.54 -22.15
C ALA A 15 -3.66 1.45 -21.00
N ALA A 16 -2.73 2.38 -21.26
CA ALA A 16 -2.08 3.18 -20.21
C ALA A 16 -2.92 4.38 -19.73
N THR A 17 -3.66 5.07 -20.61
CA THR A 17 -4.47 6.24 -20.23
C THR A 17 -5.73 5.86 -19.45
N VAL A 18 -6.38 4.76 -19.84
CA VAL A 18 -7.63 4.29 -19.21
C VAL A 18 -7.39 3.86 -17.75
N ALA A 19 -6.28 3.18 -17.46
CA ALA A 19 -5.93 2.76 -16.10
C ALA A 19 -5.56 3.94 -15.18
N VAL A 20 -4.79 4.92 -15.65
CA VAL A 20 -4.34 6.09 -14.86
C VAL A 20 -5.51 6.96 -14.40
N VAL A 21 -6.54 7.08 -15.24
CA VAL A 21 -7.71 7.92 -14.94
C VAL A 21 -8.64 7.26 -13.91
N TYR A 22 -8.75 5.93 -13.89
CA TYR A 22 -9.53 5.18 -12.90
C TYR A 22 -8.98 5.29 -11.46
N LEU A 23 -7.66 5.46 -11.30
CA LEU A 23 -7.00 5.45 -9.99
C LEU A 23 -6.87 6.83 -9.33
N ARG A 24 -6.90 7.95 -10.10
CA ARG A 24 -7.04 9.33 -9.53
C ARG A 24 -8.43 9.58 -8.94
N ALA A 25 -9.43 8.79 -9.36
CA ALA A 25 -10.79 8.91 -8.87
C ALA A 25 -10.89 8.51 -7.39
N ASP A 26 -10.27 7.39 -7.00
CA ASP A 26 -10.36 6.86 -5.64
C ASP A 26 -9.56 7.67 -4.60
N THR A 27 -8.46 8.33 -4.99
CA THR A 27 -7.68 9.19 -4.07
C THR A 27 -8.41 10.47 -3.66
N ALA A 28 -9.43 10.88 -4.41
CA ALA A 28 -10.30 12.01 -4.08
C ALA A 28 -11.57 11.62 -3.29
N VAL A 29 -11.72 10.33 -2.94
CA VAL A 29 -12.87 9.81 -2.19
C VAL A 29 -12.60 9.88 -0.70
N ARG A 30 -13.57 10.41 0.06
CA ARG A 30 -13.63 10.30 1.51
C ARG A 30 -14.95 9.66 1.91
N CYS A 31 -14.90 8.39 2.31
CA CYS A 31 -16.05 7.69 2.87
C CYS A 31 -15.94 7.64 4.40
N THR A 32 -16.99 8.07 5.08
CA THR A 32 -17.06 8.10 6.54
C THR A 32 -18.33 7.40 7.02
N GLN A 33 -18.22 6.60 8.08
CA GLN A 33 -19.40 6.04 8.74
C GLN A 33 -20.14 7.16 9.49
N ASN A 34 -21.44 7.28 9.26
CA ASN A 34 -22.34 8.21 9.94
C ASN A 34 -23.39 7.44 10.75
N GLY A 35 -22.95 6.86 11.88
CA GLY A 35 -23.77 5.94 12.66
C GLY A 35 -23.59 4.48 12.24
N PRO A 36 -24.44 3.55 12.73
CA PRO A 36 -24.19 2.11 12.60
C PRO A 36 -24.49 1.55 11.21
N ASN A 37 -25.35 2.22 10.43
CA ASN A 37 -25.95 1.69 9.20
C ASN A 37 -25.89 2.70 8.05
N GLN A 38 -25.01 3.69 8.11
CA GLN A 38 -24.95 4.71 7.08
C GLN A 38 -23.51 5.09 6.78
N THR A 39 -23.17 5.09 5.48
CA THR A 39 -21.89 5.57 4.97
C THR A 39 -22.12 6.85 4.17
N VAL A 40 -21.31 7.88 4.42
CA VAL A 40 -21.32 9.12 3.65
C VAL A 40 -20.00 9.22 2.87
N CYS A 41 -20.09 9.18 1.55
CA CYS A 41 -18.96 9.29 0.64
C CYS A 41 -18.96 10.65 -0.06
N ARG A 42 -17.85 11.39 0.07
CA ARG A 42 -17.58 12.67 -0.60
C ARG A 42 -16.53 12.44 -1.68
N ILE A 43 -16.80 12.90 -2.89
CA ILE A 43 -15.86 12.92 -4.01
C ILE A 43 -15.70 14.38 -4.41
N ASP A 44 -14.51 14.93 -4.23
CA ASP A 44 -14.15 16.27 -4.69
C ASP A 44 -13.42 16.17 -6.04
N GLU A 45 -13.65 17.10 -6.95
CA GLU A 45 -13.04 17.11 -8.29
C GLU A 45 -13.16 15.76 -9.05
N PRO A 46 -14.39 15.23 -9.24
CA PRO A 46 -14.58 13.97 -9.96
C PRO A 46 -13.91 14.02 -11.33
N VAL A 47 -13.36 12.89 -11.77
CA VAL A 47 -12.69 12.79 -13.06
C VAL A 47 -13.63 13.16 -14.21
N VAL A 48 -13.23 14.18 -14.97
CA VAL A 48 -14.01 14.75 -16.09
C VAL A 48 -13.38 14.54 -17.46
N LYS A 49 -12.26 13.81 -17.53
CA LYS A 49 -11.50 13.52 -18.76
C LYS A 49 -11.97 12.24 -19.47
N GLN A 50 -13.11 11.68 -19.09
CA GLN A 50 -13.69 10.50 -19.74
C GLN A 50 -15.18 10.33 -19.39
N PRO A 51 -15.94 9.58 -20.20
CA PRO A 51 -17.39 9.41 -20.02
C PRO A 51 -17.78 8.60 -18.77
N SER A 52 -16.88 7.76 -18.26
CA SER A 52 -17.10 6.91 -17.10
C SER A 52 -15.78 6.51 -16.45
N THR A 53 -15.72 6.60 -15.13
CA THR A 53 -14.58 6.31 -14.25
C THR A 53 -15.13 5.54 -13.05
N PRO A 54 -14.60 4.34 -12.72
CA PRO A 54 -14.96 3.62 -11.51
C PRO A 54 -14.34 4.30 -10.29
N TYR A 55 -15.08 4.26 -9.18
CA TYR A 55 -14.65 4.69 -7.86
C TYR A 55 -14.86 3.48 -6.94
N HIS A 56 -13.85 2.61 -6.86
CA HIS A 56 -13.94 1.33 -6.17
C HIS A 56 -14.02 1.48 -4.64
N MET A 57 -13.66 2.64 -4.10
CA MET A 57 -13.83 2.97 -2.69
C MET A 57 -15.28 3.28 -2.29
N VAL A 58 -16.15 3.59 -3.27
CA VAL A 58 -17.59 3.82 -3.03
C VAL A 58 -18.36 2.58 -3.47
N THR A 59 -18.64 1.72 -2.50
CA THR A 59 -19.24 0.40 -2.71
C THR A 59 -20.68 0.37 -2.24
N PHE A 60 -21.44 -0.56 -2.79
CA PHE A 60 -22.84 -0.75 -2.44
C PHE A 60 -23.14 -2.21 -2.16
N HIS A 61 -24.20 -2.44 -1.40
CA HIS A 61 -24.78 -3.75 -1.17
C HIS A 61 -26.18 -3.83 -1.75
N THR A 62 -26.60 -5.04 -2.08
CA THR A 62 -28.01 -5.31 -2.39
C THR A 62 -28.89 -4.81 -1.25
N GLY A 63 -29.88 -3.97 -1.58
CA GLY A 63 -30.81 -3.38 -0.63
C GLY A 63 -30.40 -2.02 -0.07
N ASP A 64 -29.18 -1.54 -0.34
CA ASP A 64 -28.76 -0.20 0.04
C ASP A 64 -29.68 0.87 -0.53
N ARG A 65 -29.86 1.95 0.24
CA ARG A 65 -30.63 3.12 -0.16
C ARG A 65 -29.70 4.32 -0.28
N ILE A 66 -29.67 4.94 -1.45
CA ILE A 66 -28.65 5.92 -1.81
C ILE A 66 -29.32 7.24 -2.12
N VAL A 67 -28.86 8.31 -1.48
CA VAL A 67 -29.21 9.70 -1.82
C VAL A 67 -27.99 10.39 -2.40
N VAL A 68 -28.14 10.94 -3.60
CA VAL A 68 -27.08 11.65 -4.32
C VAL A 68 -27.30 13.16 -4.21
N ASN A 69 -26.24 13.86 -3.80
CA ASN A 69 -26.11 15.32 -3.88
C ASN A 69 -24.85 15.65 -4.70
N ALA A 70 -24.89 16.70 -5.52
CA ALA A 70 -23.76 17.12 -6.33
C ALA A 70 -23.84 18.61 -6.66
N GLY A 71 -22.70 19.21 -7.00
CA GLY A 71 -22.63 20.62 -7.36
C GLY A 71 -21.26 21.01 -7.90
N GLY A 72 -21.01 22.31 -7.94
CA GLY A 72 -19.75 22.90 -8.39
C GLY A 72 -19.60 23.03 -9.91
N CYS A 73 -18.42 23.44 -10.33
CA CYS A 73 -18.08 23.68 -11.72
C CYS A 73 -16.83 22.93 -12.19
N VAL A 74 -16.72 22.80 -13.50
CA VAL A 74 -15.65 22.10 -14.21
C VAL A 74 -15.27 22.88 -15.47
N GLN A 75 -14.00 22.81 -15.86
CA GLN A 75 -13.49 23.30 -17.14
C GLN A 75 -13.81 22.31 -18.27
N THR A 76 -14.44 22.80 -19.34
CA THR A 76 -14.76 22.03 -20.56
C THR A 76 -13.89 22.42 -21.75
N GLY A 77 -12.81 23.18 -21.49
CA GLY A 77 -11.86 23.62 -22.49
C GLY A 77 -12.39 24.58 -23.58
N GLY A 78 -11.64 24.69 -24.67
CA GLY A 78 -11.91 25.64 -25.78
C GLY A 78 -11.53 27.11 -25.54
N HIS A 79 -12.16 28.02 -26.29
CA HIS A 79 -11.92 29.48 -26.23
C HIS A 79 -13.08 30.21 -25.56
N GLY A 80 -12.78 31.25 -24.75
CA GLY A 80 -13.78 32.11 -24.11
C GLY A 80 -14.04 31.70 -22.67
N ALA A 81 -15.32 31.65 -22.26
CA ALA A 81 -15.72 31.21 -20.94
C ALA A 81 -15.91 29.68 -20.95
N THR A 82 -14.89 28.99 -20.43
CA THR A 82 -14.66 27.54 -20.54
C THR A 82 -15.22 26.75 -19.36
N TRP A 83 -15.72 27.41 -18.32
CA TRP A 83 -16.28 26.73 -17.15
C TRP A 83 -17.80 26.55 -17.24
N LYS A 84 -18.26 25.37 -16.81
CA LYS A 84 -19.67 24.97 -16.78
C LYS A 84 -20.03 24.33 -15.45
N ARG A 85 -21.30 24.45 -15.04
CA ARG A 85 -21.81 23.71 -13.87
C ARG A 85 -21.80 22.22 -14.15
N TYR A 86 -21.32 21.44 -13.19
CA TYR A 86 -21.22 19.98 -13.32
C TYR A 86 -22.58 19.30 -13.47
N VAL A 87 -23.61 19.79 -12.76
CA VAL A 87 -24.93 19.16 -12.70
C VAL A 87 -25.87 19.67 -13.79
N ASN A 88 -25.97 20.99 -13.93
CA ASN A 88 -26.96 21.67 -14.77
C ASN A 88 -26.30 22.81 -15.57
N PRO A 89 -25.47 22.47 -16.57
CA PRO A 89 -24.77 23.46 -17.40
C PRO A 89 -25.76 24.30 -18.21
N SER A 90 -25.36 25.53 -18.55
CA SER A 90 -26.07 26.40 -19.49
C SER A 90 -25.20 26.86 -20.67
N GLY A 91 -25.86 27.37 -21.70
CA GLY A 91 -25.24 27.87 -22.93
C GLY A 91 -25.32 26.90 -24.10
N SER A 92 -24.52 27.16 -25.14
CA SER A 92 -24.50 26.32 -26.35
C SER A 92 -24.17 24.87 -26.02
N ASN A 93 -24.84 23.94 -26.72
CA ASN A 93 -24.72 22.49 -26.62
C ASN A 93 -25.04 21.87 -25.23
N SER A 94 -25.42 22.65 -24.22
CA SER A 94 -25.68 22.14 -22.86
C SER A 94 -26.91 21.24 -22.77
N ASP A 95 -27.73 21.18 -23.81
CA ASP A 95 -28.84 20.24 -23.96
C ASP A 95 -28.35 18.79 -24.15
N HIS A 96 -27.15 18.59 -24.73
CA HIS A 96 -26.58 17.28 -25.02
C HIS A 96 -25.12 17.05 -24.54
N LEU A 97 -24.38 18.09 -24.12
CA LEU A 97 -23.00 18.05 -23.59
C LEU A 97 -22.85 18.79 -22.25
N TYR A 98 -21.66 18.69 -21.64
CA TYR A 98 -21.15 19.42 -20.48
C TYR A 98 -21.77 19.09 -19.12
N TRP A 99 -22.20 17.84 -18.92
CA TRP A 99 -22.84 17.40 -17.67
C TRP A 99 -22.17 16.16 -17.10
N GLY A 100 -22.16 16.07 -15.77
CA GLY A 100 -21.64 14.94 -15.01
C GLY A 100 -22.50 13.69 -15.16
N THR A 101 -21.86 12.54 -15.34
CA THR A 101 -22.52 11.23 -15.48
C THR A 101 -22.42 10.43 -14.18
N ILE A 102 -23.40 9.55 -13.95
CA ILE A 102 -23.40 8.61 -12.82
C ILE A 102 -23.98 7.26 -13.23
N SER A 103 -23.38 6.19 -12.70
CA SER A 103 -23.91 4.83 -12.79
C SER A 103 -23.71 4.11 -11.46
N ILE A 104 -24.80 3.61 -10.89
CA ILE A 104 -24.83 2.78 -9.69
C ILE A 104 -25.48 1.44 -10.10
N PRO A 105 -24.69 0.37 -10.27
CA PRO A 105 -25.24 -0.93 -10.64
C PRO A 105 -26.34 -1.39 -9.69
N GLY A 106 -27.44 -1.89 -10.25
CA GLY A 106 -28.63 -2.27 -9.49
C GLY A 106 -29.56 -1.11 -9.09
N ALA A 107 -29.13 0.16 -9.20
CA ALA A 107 -29.92 1.33 -8.80
C ALA A 107 -30.15 2.36 -9.93
N THR A 108 -29.31 2.39 -10.96
CA THR A 108 -29.48 3.21 -12.17
C THR A 108 -29.64 2.36 -13.43
N GLN A 109 -30.27 2.92 -14.48
CA GLN A 109 -30.38 2.28 -15.79
C GLN A 109 -29.11 2.53 -16.63
N GLY A 110 -27.98 1.99 -16.18
CA GLY A 110 -26.67 2.28 -16.76
C GLY A 110 -26.18 3.70 -16.43
N VAL A 111 -25.50 4.33 -17.38
CA VAL A 111 -24.95 5.69 -17.24
C VAL A 111 -26.04 6.73 -17.51
N MET A 112 -26.32 7.60 -16.53
CA MET A 112 -27.34 8.64 -16.58
C MET A 112 -26.74 10.02 -16.24
N LYS A 113 -27.49 11.11 -16.42
CA LYS A 113 -27.06 12.44 -15.93
C LYS A 113 -27.14 12.46 -14.42
N VAL A 114 -26.17 13.09 -13.75
CA VAL A 114 -26.22 13.29 -12.29
C VAL A 114 -27.50 14.04 -11.88
N SER A 115 -27.93 15.01 -12.68
CA SER A 115 -29.18 15.76 -12.48
C SER A 115 -30.43 14.87 -12.35
N ASP A 116 -30.43 13.71 -13.00
CA ASP A 116 -31.61 12.85 -13.10
C ASP A 116 -31.83 12.03 -11.83
N VAL A 117 -30.81 11.93 -10.97
CA VAL A 117 -30.86 11.17 -9.70
C VAL A 117 -30.76 12.06 -8.45
N LEU A 118 -30.56 13.37 -8.62
CA LEU A 118 -30.42 14.27 -7.48
C LEU A 118 -31.67 14.27 -6.60
N ASN A 119 -31.45 14.21 -5.28
CA ASN A 119 -32.49 14.21 -4.27
C ASN A 119 -33.52 13.06 -4.40
N GLN A 120 -33.17 12.01 -5.13
CA GLN A 120 -33.93 10.77 -5.17
C GLN A 120 -33.29 9.74 -4.23
N THR A 121 -34.12 8.88 -3.65
CA THR A 121 -33.64 7.68 -2.96
C THR A 121 -33.57 6.54 -3.97
N LEU A 122 -32.37 6.19 -4.40
CA LEU A 122 -32.11 5.03 -5.26
C LEU A 122 -32.00 3.77 -4.39
N THR A 123 -32.44 2.63 -4.89
CA THR A 123 -32.31 1.35 -4.16
C THR A 123 -31.54 0.36 -5.01
N VAL A 124 -30.54 -0.29 -4.42
CA VAL A 124 -29.74 -1.32 -5.10
C VAL A 124 -30.54 -2.62 -5.16
N SER A 125 -30.92 -3.02 -6.36
CA SER A 125 -31.68 -4.24 -6.61
C SER A 125 -30.80 -5.49 -6.42
N PRO A 126 -31.39 -6.63 -6.01
CA PRO A 126 -30.68 -7.91 -5.91
C PRO A 126 -30.24 -8.45 -7.28
N GLY A 127 -29.29 -9.39 -7.26
CA GLY A 127 -28.88 -10.15 -8.45
C GLY A 127 -27.67 -9.61 -9.20
N ILE A 128 -27.02 -8.57 -8.65
CA ILE A 128 -25.70 -8.10 -9.09
C ILE A 128 -24.65 -8.68 -8.14
N ALA A 129 -23.53 -9.17 -8.66
CA ALA A 129 -22.43 -9.63 -7.83
C ALA A 129 -21.82 -8.44 -7.07
N ASP A 130 -21.52 -8.60 -5.78
CA ASP A 130 -20.94 -7.54 -4.95
C ASP A 130 -19.65 -6.95 -5.55
N ALA A 131 -18.88 -7.79 -6.28
CA ALA A 131 -17.69 -7.37 -7.01
C ALA A 131 -17.94 -6.31 -8.11
N ASP A 132 -19.20 -6.11 -8.52
CA ASP A 132 -19.59 -5.13 -9.51
C ASP A 132 -20.38 -3.95 -8.93
N LEU A 133 -20.74 -4.00 -7.64
CA LEU A 133 -21.50 -2.97 -6.92
C LEU A 133 -20.59 -1.84 -6.42
N TYR A 134 -20.13 -1.01 -7.34
CA TYR A 134 -19.35 0.20 -7.05
C TYR A 134 -19.77 1.39 -7.93
N LEU A 135 -19.49 2.59 -7.45
CA LEU A 135 -19.84 3.83 -8.13
C LEU A 135 -19.04 4.01 -9.41
N ARG A 136 -19.70 4.51 -10.46
CA ARG A 136 -19.02 5.09 -11.62
C ARG A 136 -19.51 6.53 -11.81
N LEU A 137 -18.57 7.47 -11.95
CA LEU A 137 -18.84 8.85 -12.35
C LEU A 137 -18.05 9.19 -13.60
N GLY A 138 -18.48 10.19 -14.36
CA GLY A 138 -17.72 10.70 -15.48
C GLY A 138 -18.30 12.02 -15.95
N TYR A 139 -17.99 12.39 -17.19
CA TYR A 139 -18.45 13.64 -17.76
C TYR A 139 -18.82 13.46 -19.22
N ARG A 140 -19.87 14.15 -19.69
CA ARG A 140 -20.26 14.10 -21.09
C ARG A 140 -19.67 15.29 -21.82
N ASP A 141 -18.72 15.02 -22.70
CA ASP A 141 -18.08 16.03 -23.53
C ASP A 141 -17.81 15.56 -24.96
N ASP A 142 -17.45 16.48 -25.85
CA ASP A 142 -17.01 16.21 -27.23
C ASP A 142 -15.49 16.09 -27.38
N ASP A 143 -14.72 16.79 -26.54
CA ASP A 143 -13.28 16.58 -26.31
C ASP A 143 -13.02 16.45 -24.80
N TYR A 144 -12.10 15.56 -24.42
CA TYR A 144 -11.75 15.33 -23.02
C TYR A 144 -10.32 15.80 -22.69
N SER A 145 -9.53 16.12 -23.70
CA SER A 145 -8.11 16.42 -23.55
C SER A 145 -7.86 17.77 -22.85
N ASP A 146 -8.84 18.67 -22.90
CA ASP A 146 -8.85 20.01 -22.34
C ASP A 146 -9.81 20.18 -21.14
N ASN A 147 -10.39 19.08 -20.65
CA ASN A 147 -11.20 19.08 -19.44
C ASN A 147 -10.34 19.15 -18.17
N GLY A 148 -10.85 19.80 -17.13
CA GLY A 148 -10.09 19.87 -15.87
C GLY A 148 -10.68 20.79 -14.82
N TYR A 149 -9.80 21.19 -13.90
CA TYR A 149 -10.11 22.06 -12.76
C TYR A 149 -9.11 23.23 -12.65
N ASP A 150 -8.42 23.53 -13.75
CA ASP A 150 -7.37 24.55 -13.81
C ASP A 150 -7.91 25.85 -14.45
N SER A 151 -7.28 26.98 -14.13
CA SER A 151 -7.56 28.28 -14.78
C SER A 151 -9.02 28.72 -14.73
N HIS A 152 -9.60 28.76 -13.52
CA HIS A 152 -11.01 29.05 -13.28
C HIS A 152 -11.50 30.38 -13.89
N ASP A 153 -12.56 30.33 -14.70
CA ASP A 153 -13.30 31.50 -15.20
C ASP A 153 -14.77 31.50 -14.72
N ASP A 154 -15.50 32.61 -14.91
CA ASP A 154 -16.89 32.74 -14.41
C ASP A 154 -17.90 31.84 -15.15
N GLY A 155 -17.48 31.19 -16.24
CA GLY A 155 -18.31 30.36 -17.09
C GLY A 155 -19.28 31.17 -17.96
N THR A 156 -19.85 30.51 -18.97
CA THR A 156 -20.90 31.13 -19.79
C THR A 156 -22.05 31.58 -18.89
N GLU A 157 -22.56 32.81 -19.09
CA GLU A 157 -23.63 33.40 -18.28
C GLU A 157 -23.30 33.58 -16.78
N ASN A 158 -22.00 33.64 -16.42
CA ASN A 158 -21.53 33.68 -15.03
C ASN A 158 -21.97 32.48 -14.19
N GLN A 159 -22.24 31.33 -14.81
CA GLN A 159 -22.81 30.17 -14.12
C GLN A 159 -21.87 29.59 -13.04
N CYS A 160 -20.57 29.89 -13.10
CA CYS A 160 -19.52 29.43 -12.19
C CYS A 160 -18.92 30.56 -11.32
N LYS A 161 -19.46 31.77 -11.40
CA LYS A 161 -18.98 32.89 -10.59
C LYS A 161 -19.17 32.63 -9.10
N GLY A 162 -18.07 32.56 -8.36
CA GLY A 162 -18.07 32.30 -6.90
C GLY A 162 -18.54 30.89 -6.54
N VAL A 163 -18.54 29.97 -7.50
CA VAL A 163 -18.86 28.54 -7.31
C VAL A 163 -17.53 27.78 -7.28
N GLY A 164 -17.35 26.86 -6.33
CA GLY A 164 -16.15 26.04 -6.26
C GLY A 164 -16.14 24.90 -7.30
N ASN A 165 -15.06 24.11 -7.27
CA ASN A 165 -14.91 22.94 -8.12
C ASN A 165 -16.01 21.90 -7.88
N ALA A 166 -16.21 21.03 -8.88
CA ALA A 166 -17.25 20.02 -8.87
C ALA A 166 -17.09 19.05 -7.69
N PHE A 167 -18.23 18.54 -7.20
CA PHE A 167 -18.25 17.51 -6.17
C PHE A 167 -19.47 16.61 -6.31
N VAL A 168 -19.37 15.40 -5.75
CA VAL A 168 -20.48 14.46 -5.53
C VAL A 168 -20.46 14.00 -4.06
N THR A 169 -21.63 13.85 -3.46
CA THR A 169 -21.80 13.30 -2.12
C THR A 169 -22.90 12.26 -2.16
N LEU A 170 -22.59 11.06 -1.69
CA LEU A 170 -23.52 9.95 -1.55
C LEU A 170 -23.76 9.70 -0.07
N THR A 171 -25.03 9.64 0.32
CA THR A 171 -25.45 9.07 1.60
C THR A 171 -26.01 7.69 1.31
N ILE A 172 -25.38 6.66 1.86
CA ILE A 172 -25.70 5.25 1.63
C ILE A 172 -26.21 4.68 2.96
N ASP A 173 -27.51 4.43 3.04
CA ASP A 173 -28.09 3.68 4.14
C ASP A 173 -27.99 2.18 3.83
N HIS A 174 -27.49 1.41 4.79
CA HIS A 174 -27.36 -0.04 4.75
C HIS A 174 -28.43 -0.68 5.67
N PRO A 175 -29.61 -1.09 5.16
CA PRO A 175 -30.64 -1.70 5.99
C PRO A 175 -30.14 -2.94 6.75
N ALA A 176 -30.68 -3.19 7.94
CA ALA A 176 -30.26 -4.33 8.74
C ALA A 176 -30.38 -5.65 7.97
N GLY A 177 -29.28 -6.42 7.92
CA GLY A 177 -29.18 -7.67 7.16
C GLY A 177 -28.65 -7.52 5.72
N THR A 178 -28.32 -6.30 5.26
CA THR A 178 -27.67 -6.08 3.95
C THR A 178 -26.16 -5.88 4.04
N THR A 179 -25.61 -5.56 5.20
CA THR A 179 -24.16 -5.48 5.43
C THR A 179 -23.60 -6.91 5.55
N GLY A 180 -23.01 -7.42 4.47
CA GLY A 180 -22.19 -8.64 4.56
C GLY A 180 -21.08 -8.46 5.59
N THR A 181 -20.72 -9.53 6.30
CA THR A 181 -19.44 -9.58 7.01
C THR A 181 -18.33 -9.37 5.98
N CYS A 182 -17.33 -8.54 6.28
CA CYS A 182 -16.21 -8.35 5.36
C CYS A 182 -15.49 -9.68 5.19
N GLY A 183 -15.56 -10.29 4.01
CA GLY A 183 -15.13 -11.66 3.80
C GLY A 183 -15.31 -12.01 2.34
N GLY A 184 -14.39 -12.76 1.77
CA GLY A 184 -14.38 -12.98 0.33
C GLY A 184 -13.30 -13.92 -0.12
N ASN A 185 -13.27 -14.13 -1.43
CA ASN A 185 -12.17 -14.78 -2.12
C ASN A 185 -12.00 -14.14 -3.50
N THR A 186 -10.81 -14.26 -4.06
CA THR A 186 -10.54 -13.79 -5.44
C THR A 186 -10.83 -14.83 -6.50
N GLY A 187 -11.23 -16.04 -6.10
CA GLY A 187 -11.53 -17.16 -6.97
C GLY A 187 -11.32 -18.49 -6.25
N THR A 188 -11.23 -19.57 -7.03
CA THR A 188 -11.10 -20.94 -6.52
C THR A 188 -9.81 -21.62 -6.96
N LYS A 189 -8.84 -20.86 -7.47
CA LYS A 189 -7.56 -21.42 -7.88
C LYS A 189 -6.57 -21.45 -6.71
N PRO A 190 -5.49 -22.25 -6.80
CA PRO A 190 -4.62 -22.46 -5.65
C PRO A 190 -3.91 -21.19 -5.14
N MET A 191 -3.64 -20.23 -6.03
CA MET A 191 -3.02 -18.93 -5.70
C MET A 191 -4.05 -17.77 -5.77
N ASP A 192 -5.34 -18.08 -5.65
CA ASP A 192 -6.31 -17.07 -5.22
C ASP A 192 -6.22 -16.87 -3.70
N LEU A 193 -6.73 -15.75 -3.19
CA LEU A 193 -6.74 -15.47 -1.75
C LEU A 193 -8.17 -15.57 -1.23
N ALA A 194 -8.32 -16.01 0.02
CA ALA A 194 -9.57 -16.09 0.74
C ALA A 194 -9.42 -15.54 2.16
N TRP A 195 -10.43 -14.81 2.63
CA TRP A 195 -10.46 -14.18 3.95
C TRP A 195 -11.87 -14.17 4.53
N SER A 196 -11.94 -14.11 5.85
CA SER A 196 -13.21 -14.08 6.60
C SER A 196 -13.49 -12.76 7.29
N ASP A 197 -12.49 -11.87 7.36
CA ASP A 197 -12.58 -10.56 7.98
C ASP A 197 -11.69 -9.55 7.23
N CYS A 198 -11.90 -8.27 7.50
CA CYS A 198 -11.08 -7.18 6.99
C CYS A 198 -10.66 -6.22 8.10
N ASP A 199 -9.62 -5.44 7.83
CA ASP A 199 -9.23 -4.34 8.71
C ASP A 199 -10.15 -3.12 8.57
N LEU A 200 -9.86 -2.04 9.30
CA LEU A 200 -10.66 -0.82 9.27
C LEU A 200 -10.47 0.03 8.00
N ASN A 201 -9.60 -0.39 7.09
CA ASN A 201 -9.49 0.13 5.72
C ASN A 201 -10.32 -0.70 4.72
N GLY A 202 -10.79 -1.88 5.13
CA GLY A 202 -11.49 -2.84 4.29
C GLY A 202 -10.55 -3.82 3.57
N PHE A 203 -9.26 -3.83 3.93
CA PHE A 203 -8.29 -4.77 3.38
C PHE A 203 -8.46 -6.15 4.01
N PRO A 204 -8.31 -7.24 3.24
CA PRO A 204 -8.36 -8.60 3.77
C PRO A 204 -7.44 -8.77 4.98
N LEU A 205 -7.99 -9.27 6.08
CA LEU A 205 -7.26 -9.50 7.32
C LEU A 205 -6.80 -10.97 7.39
N ASN A 206 -5.50 -11.19 7.55
CA ASN A 206 -4.86 -12.50 7.56
C ASN A 206 -5.38 -13.43 6.43
N PRO A 207 -5.35 -13.00 5.15
CA PRO A 207 -5.86 -13.82 4.06
C PRO A 207 -5.01 -15.10 3.89
N ARG A 208 -5.65 -16.13 3.37
CA ARG A 208 -5.05 -17.45 3.11
C ARG A 208 -5.03 -17.73 1.62
N TRP A 209 -3.99 -18.42 1.13
CA TRP A 209 -4.01 -18.94 -0.23
C TRP A 209 -5.13 -19.96 -0.40
N GLY A 210 -5.77 -20.00 -1.56
CA GLY A 210 -6.85 -20.93 -1.88
C GLY A 210 -6.43 -22.38 -1.69
N TYR A 211 -5.16 -22.69 -1.98
CA TYR A 211 -4.57 -23.99 -1.68
C TYR A 211 -4.68 -24.36 -0.19
N GLN A 212 -4.40 -23.42 0.73
CA GLN A 212 -4.50 -23.66 2.17
C GLN A 212 -5.95 -23.91 2.60
N VAL A 213 -6.91 -23.22 1.98
CA VAL A 213 -8.34 -23.43 2.24
C VAL A 213 -8.76 -24.84 1.81
N ASP A 214 -8.35 -25.26 0.63
CA ASP A 214 -8.78 -26.53 0.03
C ASP A 214 -8.03 -27.76 0.57
N HIS A 215 -6.84 -27.57 1.17
CA HIS A 215 -5.94 -28.66 1.56
C HIS A 215 -5.62 -28.67 3.07
N ASN A 216 -6.64 -28.42 3.91
CA ASN A 216 -6.53 -28.51 5.38
C ASN A 216 -5.35 -27.69 5.94
N SER A 217 -5.19 -26.46 5.48
CA SER A 217 -4.12 -25.54 5.89
C SER A 217 -2.70 -25.92 5.47
N ALA A 218 -2.52 -26.88 4.54
CA ALA A 218 -1.21 -27.14 3.96
C ALA A 218 -0.67 -25.91 3.22
N THR A 219 0.58 -25.55 3.46
CA THR A 219 1.28 -24.44 2.79
C THR A 219 1.60 -24.78 1.33
N PRO A 220 1.25 -23.94 0.35
CA PRO A 220 1.59 -24.17 -1.05
C PRO A 220 3.07 -23.91 -1.32
N TYR A 221 3.69 -24.71 -2.19
CA TYR A 221 4.97 -24.37 -2.82
C TYR A 221 4.70 -23.82 -4.24
N PRO A 222 4.70 -22.49 -4.46
CA PRO A 222 4.17 -21.87 -5.67
C PRO A 222 4.86 -22.33 -6.96
N ALA A 223 6.19 -22.42 -6.98
CA ALA A 223 6.93 -22.80 -8.17
C ALA A 223 6.60 -24.24 -8.66
N LYS A 224 6.31 -25.16 -7.72
CA LYS A 224 5.87 -26.52 -8.04
C LYS A 224 4.39 -26.59 -8.42
N LEU A 225 3.57 -25.77 -7.76
CA LEU A 225 2.13 -25.73 -7.97
C LEU A 225 1.76 -25.08 -9.31
N CYS A 226 2.58 -24.14 -9.76
CA CYS A 226 2.32 -23.28 -10.92
C CYS A 226 3.41 -23.37 -12.00
N PRO A 227 3.73 -24.57 -12.53
CA PRO A 227 4.85 -24.76 -13.46
C PRO A 227 4.64 -24.09 -14.83
N GLN A 228 3.40 -23.70 -15.15
CA GLN A 228 3.04 -22.99 -16.38
C GLN A 228 2.90 -21.47 -16.17
N GLY A 229 3.28 -20.98 -14.99
CA GLY A 229 3.15 -19.58 -14.58
C GLY A 229 1.85 -19.27 -13.82
N PHE A 230 1.85 -18.12 -13.14
CA PHE A 230 0.81 -17.76 -12.18
C PHE A 230 -0.56 -17.41 -12.79
N TYR A 231 -0.63 -16.99 -14.05
CA TYR A 231 -1.91 -16.76 -14.74
C TYR A 231 -2.80 -18.01 -14.79
N ALA A 232 -2.21 -19.20 -14.78
CA ALA A 232 -2.96 -20.45 -14.70
C ALA A 232 -3.45 -20.75 -13.27
N CYS A 233 -2.80 -20.20 -12.25
CA CYS A 233 -3.01 -20.49 -10.82
C CYS A 233 -3.75 -19.41 -10.02
N ALA A 234 -3.92 -18.21 -10.58
CA ALA A 234 -4.70 -17.13 -9.99
C ALA A 234 -5.85 -16.72 -10.92
N THR A 235 -6.98 -16.36 -10.33
CA THR A 235 -8.12 -15.74 -11.04
C THR A 235 -8.03 -14.23 -10.94
N TRP A 236 -7.51 -13.73 -9.81
CA TRP A 236 -7.17 -12.33 -9.65
C TRP A 236 -6.16 -11.85 -10.71
N PRO A 237 -6.31 -10.62 -11.26
CA PRO A 237 -5.27 -10.01 -12.08
C PRO A 237 -4.00 -9.77 -11.27
N ILE A 238 -2.95 -10.49 -11.60
CA ILE A 238 -1.62 -10.31 -11.00
C ILE A 238 -0.78 -9.34 -11.83
N THR A 239 0.15 -8.66 -11.18
CA THR A 239 1.22 -7.92 -11.86
C THR A 239 2.57 -8.60 -11.61
N ASN A 240 3.47 -8.52 -12.59
CA ASN A 240 4.82 -9.04 -12.46
C ASN A 240 5.80 -7.89 -12.58
N GLU A 241 6.69 -7.79 -11.62
CA GLU A 241 7.74 -6.79 -11.62
C GLU A 241 9.12 -7.41 -11.76
N TYR A 242 10.00 -6.73 -12.49
CA TYR A 242 11.36 -7.16 -12.71
C TYR A 242 12.28 -5.97 -12.53
N GLY A 243 13.30 -6.16 -11.71
CA GLY A 243 14.28 -5.15 -11.43
C GLY A 243 15.67 -5.55 -11.89
N PHE A 244 16.66 -5.02 -11.17
CA PHE A 244 18.06 -5.26 -11.40
C PHE A 244 18.48 -6.63 -10.85
N TRP A 245 18.67 -7.60 -11.76
CA TRP A 245 19.16 -8.97 -11.49
C TRP A 245 18.22 -9.94 -10.78
N CYS A 246 16.98 -9.54 -10.52
CA CYS A 246 15.98 -10.40 -9.92
C CYS A 246 14.57 -10.14 -10.46
N GLY A 247 13.65 -10.94 -9.95
CA GLY A 247 12.26 -11.02 -10.36
C GLY A 247 11.88 -12.36 -11.01
N PRO A 248 10.56 -12.62 -11.12
CA PRO A 248 9.53 -11.64 -10.85
C PRO A 248 9.15 -11.52 -9.36
N HIS A 249 8.89 -10.31 -8.89
CA HIS A 249 7.87 -10.14 -7.87
C HIS A 249 6.51 -10.30 -8.53
N VAL A 250 5.63 -11.06 -7.89
CA VAL A 250 4.28 -11.33 -8.39
C VAL A 250 3.29 -10.75 -7.40
N ASN A 251 2.51 -9.75 -7.81
CA ASN A 251 1.76 -8.91 -6.89
C ASN A 251 0.24 -9.08 -7.04
N TRP A 252 -0.44 -9.10 -5.90
CA TRP A 252 -1.89 -9.21 -5.79
C TRP A 252 -2.54 -7.87 -5.44
N PHE A 253 -2.59 -7.54 -4.14
CA PHE A 253 -3.29 -6.38 -3.60
C PHE A 253 -2.90 -6.14 -2.14
N ALA A 254 -3.34 -5.01 -1.58
CA ALA A 254 -3.10 -4.64 -0.20
C ALA A 254 -3.84 -5.56 0.78
N VAL A 255 -3.13 -6.04 1.79
CA VAL A 255 -3.65 -6.89 2.87
C VAL A 255 -3.13 -6.40 4.21
N THR A 256 -3.79 -6.83 5.29
CA THR A 256 -3.32 -6.58 6.64
C THR A 256 -3.10 -7.89 7.37
N TYR A 257 -1.92 -8.04 7.97
CA TYR A 257 -1.65 -9.10 8.93
C TYR A 257 -1.58 -8.51 10.33
N HIS A 258 -2.25 -9.16 11.28
CA HIS A 258 -2.29 -8.74 12.68
C HIS A 258 -2.14 -9.94 13.62
N GLN A 259 -1.73 -9.66 14.86
CA GLN A 259 -1.46 -10.68 15.88
C GLN A 259 -0.35 -11.66 15.49
N SER A 260 0.46 -11.30 14.50
CA SER A 260 1.57 -12.11 14.01
C SER A 260 2.84 -11.71 14.76
N PRO A 261 3.53 -12.65 15.41
CA PRO A 261 4.90 -12.45 15.84
C PRO A 261 5.79 -12.13 14.63
N ALA A 262 6.72 -11.21 14.83
CA ALA A 262 7.77 -10.90 13.87
C ALA A 262 9.14 -11.23 14.44
N ASP A 263 10.06 -11.65 13.57
CA ASP A 263 11.49 -11.70 13.81
C ASP A 263 12.19 -10.73 12.85
N TRP A 264 13.33 -10.22 13.27
CA TRP A 264 14.22 -9.47 12.38
C TRP A 264 15.16 -10.45 11.68
N GLU A 265 15.24 -10.36 10.35
CA GLU A 265 16.07 -11.26 9.54
C GLU A 265 17.43 -10.61 9.29
N SER A 266 17.42 -9.52 8.52
CA SER A 266 18.62 -8.85 8.06
C SER A 266 18.34 -7.42 7.63
N LYS A 267 19.42 -6.65 7.51
CA LYS A 267 19.46 -5.46 6.66
C LYS A 267 20.30 -5.80 5.45
N SER A 268 19.84 -5.43 4.25
CA SER A 268 20.63 -5.56 3.02
C SER A 268 21.92 -4.76 3.14
N THR A 269 23.02 -5.28 2.58
CA THR A 269 24.36 -4.69 2.74
C THR A 269 24.41 -3.21 2.33
N GLU A 270 25.20 -2.41 3.06
CA GLU A 270 25.41 -0.99 2.72
C GLU A 270 25.83 -0.85 1.24
N PHE A 271 25.24 0.11 0.53
CA PHE A 271 25.40 0.32 -0.92
C PHE A 271 24.72 -0.72 -1.83
N THR A 272 24.02 -1.71 -1.27
CA THR A 272 23.08 -2.59 -1.99
C THR A 272 21.66 -2.09 -1.75
N ASP A 273 20.64 -2.94 -1.56
CA ASP A 273 19.22 -2.56 -1.62
C ASP A 273 18.82 -1.73 -0.40
N ASP A 274 19.58 -1.88 0.67
CA ASP A 274 19.41 -1.17 1.94
C ASP A 274 18.05 -1.46 2.63
N ASP A 275 17.38 -2.55 2.23
CA ASP A 275 16.11 -2.99 2.81
C ASP A 275 16.23 -3.47 4.25
N TYR A 276 15.12 -3.27 4.96
CA TYR A 276 14.87 -3.75 6.30
C TYR A 276 13.96 -4.98 6.24
N ASN A 277 14.52 -6.15 6.51
CA ASN A 277 13.84 -7.43 6.30
C ASN A 277 13.36 -8.02 7.62
N PHE A 278 12.05 -8.21 7.71
CA PHE A 278 11.40 -8.91 8.82
C PHE A 278 10.78 -10.20 8.33
N ARG A 279 10.67 -11.18 9.23
CA ARG A 279 9.86 -12.39 9.03
C ARG A 279 8.64 -12.32 9.90
N LEU A 280 7.48 -12.43 9.28
CA LEU A 280 6.19 -12.50 9.93
C LEU A 280 5.73 -13.94 10.05
N PHE A 281 5.21 -14.31 11.22
CA PHE A 281 4.70 -15.65 11.50
C PHE A 281 3.21 -15.58 11.86
N PRO A 282 2.29 -15.51 10.87
CA PRO A 282 0.86 -15.60 11.14
C PRO A 282 0.53 -16.86 11.97
N PRO A 283 -0.29 -16.76 13.03
CA PRO A 283 -0.48 -17.86 13.99
C PRO A 283 -0.96 -19.18 13.39
N ASN A 284 -1.64 -19.16 12.25
CA ASN A 284 -2.09 -20.35 11.51
C ASN A 284 -1.49 -20.40 10.09
N GLU A 285 -0.30 -19.82 9.92
CA GLU A 285 0.45 -19.77 8.66
C GLU A 285 -0.36 -19.12 7.52
N GLU A 286 -1.29 -18.21 7.84
CA GLU A 286 -2.14 -17.55 6.86
C GLU A 286 -1.29 -16.87 5.76
N GLY A 287 -1.52 -17.25 4.51
CA GLY A 287 -0.81 -16.67 3.36
C GLY A 287 0.68 -17.02 3.29
N VAL A 288 1.17 -17.95 4.12
CA VAL A 288 2.55 -18.42 4.06
C VAL A 288 2.70 -19.51 2.99
N THR A 289 3.83 -19.50 2.30
CA THR A 289 4.24 -20.52 1.32
C THR A 289 5.35 -21.42 1.85
N ALA A 290 5.49 -22.60 1.26
CA ALA A 290 6.57 -23.54 1.55
C ALA A 290 7.75 -23.36 0.58
N HIS A 291 8.95 -23.70 1.05
CA HIS A 291 10.20 -23.75 0.29
C HIS A 291 10.33 -25.08 -0.49
N PRO A 292 11.34 -25.21 -1.39
CA PRO A 292 11.51 -26.41 -2.21
C PRO A 292 11.71 -27.72 -1.44
N ASP A 293 12.25 -27.64 -0.21
CA ASP A 293 12.43 -28.76 0.71
C ASP A 293 11.20 -29.05 1.60
N ASN A 294 10.10 -28.33 1.38
CA ASN A 294 8.86 -28.31 2.17
C ASN A 294 9.02 -27.74 3.58
N THR A 295 10.08 -26.98 3.86
CA THR A 295 10.13 -26.15 5.06
C THR A 295 9.24 -24.92 4.90
N VAL A 296 8.87 -24.32 6.02
CA VAL A 296 8.04 -23.11 6.11
C VAL A 296 8.81 -22.08 6.93
N ASN A 297 9.01 -20.88 6.39
CA ASN A 297 9.81 -19.82 7.03
C ASN A 297 9.08 -18.47 7.07
N GLY A 298 7.81 -18.50 7.49
CA GLY A 298 6.99 -17.28 7.60
C GLY A 298 6.84 -16.54 6.27
N MET A 299 6.40 -15.29 6.38
CA MET A 299 6.25 -14.35 5.27
C MET A 299 7.28 -13.24 5.42
N GLU A 300 7.91 -12.85 4.33
CA GLU A 300 8.86 -11.74 4.35
C GLU A 300 8.13 -10.40 4.38
N ILE A 301 8.70 -9.42 5.07
CA ILE A 301 8.28 -8.02 5.01
C ILE A 301 9.53 -7.22 4.70
N GLU A 302 9.48 -6.48 3.61
CA GLU A 302 10.58 -5.61 3.20
C GLU A 302 10.09 -4.18 2.97
N PHE A 303 11.00 -3.25 3.20
CA PHE A 303 10.86 -1.86 2.80
C PHE A 303 12.24 -1.20 2.70
N ASP A 304 12.42 -0.38 1.67
CA ASP A 304 13.66 0.35 1.42
C ASP A 304 13.87 1.45 2.46
N SER A 305 15.07 1.47 3.05
CA SER A 305 15.45 2.51 4.00
C SER A 305 15.61 3.89 3.36
N ASP A 306 16.00 3.97 2.08
CA ASP A 306 16.07 5.21 1.30
C ASP A 306 14.70 5.86 1.10
N GLU A 307 13.62 5.07 1.24
CA GLU A 307 12.24 5.54 1.23
C GLU A 307 11.71 5.89 2.62
N THR A 308 12.25 5.25 3.67
CA THR A 308 11.66 5.22 5.01
C THR A 308 12.64 5.65 6.11
N ILE A 309 13.28 4.70 6.79
CA ILE A 309 13.96 4.88 8.09
C ILE A 309 15.16 5.84 8.03
N ASP A 310 15.77 6.05 6.87
CA ASP A 310 16.82 7.07 6.69
C ASP A 310 16.29 8.50 6.87
N HIS A 311 14.97 8.69 6.79
CA HIS A 311 14.29 9.96 7.00
C HIS A 311 13.60 10.06 8.36
N PHE A 312 13.63 9.00 9.17
CA PHE A 312 12.96 8.99 10.47
C PHE A 312 13.80 9.74 11.50
N THR A 313 13.12 10.57 12.29
CA THR A 313 13.76 11.48 13.27
C THR A 313 13.35 11.23 14.72
N ASP A 314 12.48 10.26 15.00
CA ASP A 314 12.02 9.97 16.35
C ASP A 314 13.04 9.11 17.13
N PRO A 315 13.01 9.16 18.46
CA PRO A 315 14.00 8.48 19.28
C PRO A 315 14.01 6.95 19.13
N LEU A 316 12.84 6.29 19.12
CA LEU A 316 12.79 4.84 19.11
C LEU A 316 13.18 4.24 17.75
N TRP A 317 12.72 4.80 16.63
CA TRP A 317 13.22 4.36 15.31
C TRP A 317 14.71 4.66 15.15
N GLY A 318 15.20 5.77 15.70
CA GLY A 318 16.64 6.07 15.76
C GLY A 318 17.44 5.04 16.57
N GLU A 319 16.89 4.54 17.69
CA GLU A 319 17.50 3.44 18.47
C GLU A 319 17.56 2.17 17.63
N PHE A 320 16.45 1.82 16.95
CA PHE A 320 16.40 0.63 16.09
C PHE A 320 17.38 0.71 14.92
N HIS A 321 17.39 1.84 14.22
CA HIS A 321 18.32 2.11 13.12
C HIS A 321 19.76 1.89 13.57
N ARG A 322 20.15 2.46 14.71
CA ARG A 322 21.49 2.27 15.29
C ARG A 322 21.76 0.81 15.68
N LEU A 323 20.80 0.10 16.27
CA LEU A 323 20.97 -1.32 16.63
C LEU A 323 21.27 -2.18 15.40
N VAL A 324 20.56 -1.93 14.30
CA VAL A 324 20.75 -2.65 13.03
C VAL A 324 22.14 -2.38 12.45
N HIS A 325 22.60 -1.12 12.43
CA HIS A 325 23.93 -0.75 11.94
C HIS A 325 25.08 -1.25 12.83
N ASP A 326 24.93 -1.19 14.15
CA ASP A 326 26.00 -1.54 15.10
C ASP A 326 26.13 -3.06 15.29
N ASN A 327 25.02 -3.79 15.35
CA ASN A 327 25.00 -5.22 15.71
C ASN A 327 23.68 -5.90 15.31
N ASN A 328 23.68 -6.55 14.15
CA ASN A 328 22.53 -7.28 13.63
C ASN A 328 21.92 -8.28 14.63
N SER A 329 22.72 -8.95 15.46
CA SER A 329 22.22 -9.89 16.49
C SER A 329 21.48 -9.20 17.64
N ALA A 330 21.80 -7.94 17.95
CA ALA A 330 21.06 -7.16 18.95
C ALA A 330 19.69 -6.73 18.42
N ALA A 331 19.61 -6.38 17.13
CA ALA A 331 18.34 -6.14 16.43
C ALA A 331 17.48 -7.42 16.40
N GLN A 332 18.07 -8.58 16.06
CA GLN A 332 17.40 -9.88 16.13
C GLN A 332 16.80 -10.13 17.52
N ALA A 333 17.60 -9.98 18.58
CA ALA A 333 17.14 -10.19 19.95
C ALA A 333 16.05 -9.19 20.38
N ARG A 334 16.10 -7.95 19.87
CA ARG A 334 15.08 -6.94 20.14
C ARG A 334 13.75 -7.31 19.50
N VAL A 335 13.76 -7.73 18.24
CA VAL A 335 12.53 -7.96 17.47
C VAL A 335 11.87 -9.31 17.74
N LYS A 336 12.68 -10.32 18.08
CA LYS A 336 12.27 -11.72 18.17
C LYS A 336 10.90 -11.96 18.83
N SER A 337 10.00 -12.56 18.04
CA SER A 337 8.69 -13.08 18.40
C SER A 337 7.75 -12.06 19.01
N ARG A 338 7.92 -10.79 18.64
CA ARG A 338 7.08 -9.71 19.14
C ARG A 338 5.92 -9.42 18.22
N PRO A 339 4.74 -9.07 18.77
CA PRO A 339 3.58 -8.74 17.96
C PRO A 339 3.86 -7.61 16.97
N MET A 340 3.42 -7.83 15.74
CA MET A 340 3.41 -6.84 14.68
C MET A 340 2.03 -6.80 14.05
N VAL A 341 1.64 -5.61 13.62
CA VAL A 341 0.56 -5.38 12.67
C VAL A 341 1.19 -4.72 11.45
N VAL A 342 0.95 -5.27 10.28
CA VAL A 342 1.49 -4.75 9.03
C VAL A 342 0.40 -4.73 7.97
N THR A 343 0.32 -3.62 7.25
CA THR A 343 -0.47 -3.45 6.04
C THR A 343 0.49 -3.20 4.90
N GLY A 344 0.37 -3.95 3.81
CA GLY A 344 1.27 -3.81 2.66
C GLY A 344 0.78 -4.57 1.44
N LEU A 345 1.54 -4.50 0.36
CA LEU A 345 1.26 -5.23 -0.87
C LEU A 345 1.66 -6.70 -0.70
N LEU A 346 0.68 -7.61 -0.74
CA LEU A 346 0.96 -9.04 -0.71
C LEU A 346 1.36 -9.53 -2.11
N GLY A 347 2.47 -10.25 -2.16
CA GLY A 347 3.00 -10.85 -3.35
C GLY A 347 3.78 -12.13 -3.10
N LEU A 348 4.53 -12.53 -4.12
CA LEU A 348 5.53 -13.59 -4.07
C LEU A 348 6.85 -13.03 -4.61
N ASP A 349 7.93 -13.18 -3.86
CA ASP A 349 9.27 -12.92 -4.38
C ASP A 349 9.81 -14.17 -5.08
N CYS A 350 9.61 -14.22 -6.40
CA CYS A 350 10.10 -15.29 -7.27
C CYS A 350 11.42 -14.92 -7.96
N GLY A 351 12.09 -13.86 -7.50
CA GLY A 351 13.53 -13.66 -7.67
C GLY A 351 14.35 -14.76 -6.99
N HIS A 352 13.76 -15.44 -6.00
CA HIS A 352 14.33 -16.59 -5.32
C HIS A 352 13.76 -17.94 -5.76
N PRO A 353 14.51 -19.05 -5.59
CA PRO A 353 14.05 -20.40 -5.96
C PRO A 353 12.77 -20.87 -5.25
N SER A 354 12.52 -20.34 -4.05
CA SER A 354 11.36 -20.64 -3.21
C SER A 354 10.07 -19.97 -3.71
N CYS A 355 10.17 -18.79 -4.33
CA CYS A 355 9.02 -17.97 -4.71
C CYS A 355 8.09 -17.76 -3.50
N SER A 356 8.70 -17.24 -2.43
CA SER A 356 8.13 -17.12 -1.08
C SER A 356 7.13 -15.97 -1.00
N SER A 357 6.13 -16.07 -0.12
CA SER A 357 5.19 -14.98 0.13
C SER A 357 5.88 -13.82 0.83
N GLU A 358 5.53 -12.62 0.37
CA GLU A 358 6.19 -11.38 0.76
C GLU A 358 5.16 -10.25 0.88
N ILE A 359 5.41 -9.33 1.82
CA ILE A 359 4.77 -8.01 1.89
C ILE A 359 5.79 -6.95 1.51
N HIS A 360 5.75 -6.47 0.28
CA HIS A 360 6.68 -5.48 -0.24
C HIS A 360 5.96 -4.60 -1.28
N PRO A 361 5.84 -3.28 -1.05
CA PRO A 361 6.21 -2.55 0.17
C PRO A 361 5.25 -2.76 1.35
N ALA A 362 5.80 -2.62 2.55
CA ALA A 362 5.01 -2.27 3.74
C ALA A 362 4.52 -0.81 3.66
N TYR A 363 3.19 -0.63 3.73
CA TYR A 363 2.53 0.69 3.76
C TYR A 363 2.36 1.21 5.18
N ALA A 364 1.95 0.37 6.13
CA ALA A 364 1.89 0.75 7.53
C ALA A 364 2.32 -0.40 8.43
N MET A 365 2.98 -0.06 9.53
CA MET A 365 3.46 -1.03 10.51
C MET A 365 3.27 -0.49 11.92
N ALA A 366 2.83 -1.37 12.84
CA ALA A 366 2.90 -1.18 14.27
C ALA A 366 3.63 -2.37 14.87
N PHE A 367 4.74 -2.11 15.53
CA PHE A 367 5.62 -3.12 16.10
C PHE A 367 5.78 -2.91 17.61
N ASP A 368 5.53 -3.95 18.39
CA ASP A 368 5.67 -3.96 19.85
C ASP A 368 7.16 -3.83 20.25
N TRP A 369 7.59 -2.61 20.56
CA TRP A 369 8.98 -2.26 20.83
C TRP A 369 9.43 -2.56 22.27
N ASP A 370 8.55 -2.42 23.24
CA ASP A 370 8.74 -2.86 24.63
C ASP A 370 7.42 -3.06 25.34
N SER A 371 7.09 -4.33 25.55
CA SER A 371 5.94 -4.75 26.35
C SER A 371 6.30 -5.47 27.64
N SER A 372 7.56 -5.39 28.06
CA SER A 372 7.97 -5.85 29.40
C SER A 372 7.35 -4.99 30.50
N ASN A 373 6.99 -3.74 30.17
CA ASN A 373 6.33 -2.80 31.05
C ASN A 373 4.95 -2.39 30.51
N LEU A 374 3.88 -3.10 30.90
CA LEU A 374 2.51 -2.73 30.48
C LEU A 374 1.97 -1.42 31.09
N SER A 375 2.76 -0.71 31.90
CA SER A 375 2.46 0.66 32.34
C SER A 375 3.07 1.71 31.40
N ASP A 376 3.89 1.28 30.45
CA ASP A 376 4.44 2.04 29.34
C ASP A 376 4.78 1.05 28.20
N ASP A 377 3.73 0.53 27.56
CA ASP A 377 3.82 -0.40 26.44
C ASP A 377 4.14 0.38 25.17
N GLN A 378 5.35 0.19 24.64
CA GLN A 378 5.93 1.02 23.59
C GLN A 378 5.74 0.36 22.23
N TRP A 379 5.25 1.12 21.26
CA TRP A 379 5.03 0.68 19.89
C TRP A 379 5.73 1.60 18.90
N LEU A 380 6.56 1.03 18.03
CA LEU A 380 7.07 1.71 16.84
C LEU A 380 5.99 1.71 15.78
N VAL A 381 5.73 2.88 15.16
CA VAL A 381 4.73 2.99 14.10
C VAL A 381 5.23 3.81 12.92
N PHE A 382 4.82 3.42 11.71
CA PHE A 382 4.89 4.30 10.54
C PHE A 382 3.72 4.01 9.59
N ALA A 383 3.43 4.99 8.73
CA ALA A 383 2.46 4.89 7.64
C ALA A 383 2.91 5.73 6.43
N ARG A 384 2.78 5.12 5.24
CA ARG A 384 2.97 5.67 3.90
C ARG A 384 1.98 5.01 2.94
N ASN A 385 1.67 5.66 1.83
CA ASN A 385 0.77 5.12 0.79
C ASN A 385 1.50 4.92 -0.55
N TRP A 386 2.82 4.70 -0.51
CA TRP A 386 3.71 4.53 -1.65
C TRP A 386 4.92 3.69 -1.22
N GLY A 387 5.64 3.12 -2.17
CA GLY A 387 6.89 2.37 -1.97
C GLY A 387 7.22 1.49 -3.16
N ASP A 388 8.49 1.22 -3.41
CA ASP A 388 8.92 0.25 -4.41
C ASP A 388 9.15 -1.15 -3.82
N GLU A 389 9.71 -2.05 -4.65
CA GLU A 389 10.07 -3.43 -4.31
C GLU A 389 11.59 -3.63 -4.31
N GLY A 390 12.34 -2.59 -3.94
CA GLY A 390 13.80 -2.62 -3.94
C GLY A 390 14.40 -2.93 -5.32
N TYR A 391 15.52 -3.64 -5.34
CA TYR A 391 16.23 -4.03 -6.56
C TYR A 391 15.47 -5.00 -7.44
N CYS A 392 14.48 -5.71 -6.91
CA CYS A 392 13.63 -6.58 -7.71
C CYS A 392 12.46 -5.80 -8.35
N GLY A 393 12.31 -4.54 -7.96
CA GLY A 393 11.45 -3.52 -8.53
C GLY A 393 12.14 -2.53 -9.48
N SER A 394 11.31 -1.80 -10.24
CA SER A 394 11.66 -0.56 -10.94
C SER A 394 10.50 0.46 -10.94
N THR A 395 9.42 0.14 -10.23
CA THR A 395 8.21 0.93 -10.12
C THR A 395 7.83 1.13 -8.67
N GLN A 396 7.20 2.26 -8.41
CA GLN A 396 6.54 2.59 -7.16
C GLN A 396 5.14 1.99 -7.17
N HIS A 397 4.71 1.42 -6.06
CA HIS A 397 3.36 0.88 -5.85
C HIS A 397 2.56 1.84 -4.98
N ASP A 398 1.89 2.79 -5.62
CA ASP A 398 1.04 3.78 -4.96
C ASP A 398 -0.26 3.13 -4.48
N LEU A 399 -0.47 3.09 -3.16
CA LEU A 399 -1.74 2.69 -2.56
C LEU A 399 -2.76 3.83 -2.77
N PRO A 400 -3.89 3.62 -3.47
CA PRO A 400 -4.81 4.70 -3.84
C PRO A 400 -5.75 5.12 -2.68
N VAL A 401 -5.21 5.23 -1.47
CA VAL A 401 -5.88 5.82 -0.30
C VAL A 401 -4.96 6.79 0.42
N ASN A 402 -5.56 7.84 0.96
CA ASN A 402 -4.86 8.83 1.78
C ASN A 402 -5.17 8.65 3.27
N ASP A 403 -6.34 8.12 3.60
CA ASP A 403 -6.69 7.78 4.97
C ASP A 403 -6.36 6.32 5.25
N LEU A 404 -5.24 6.08 5.94
CA LEU A 404 -4.76 4.74 6.29
C LEU A 404 -4.89 4.51 7.80
N LYS A 405 -5.47 3.37 8.17
CA LYS A 405 -5.77 3.01 9.56
C LYS A 405 -4.95 1.83 10.00
N LEU A 406 -4.43 1.91 11.22
CA LEU A 406 -3.66 0.86 11.85
C LEU A 406 -4.19 0.61 13.26
N LEU A 407 -4.48 -0.65 13.58
CA LEU A 407 -5.09 -1.02 14.86
C LEU A 407 -4.08 -1.77 15.73
N ILE A 408 -3.60 -1.13 16.80
CA ILE A 408 -2.86 -1.82 17.86
C ILE A 408 -3.87 -2.68 18.65
N PRO A 409 -3.66 -4.00 18.76
CA PRO A 409 -4.62 -4.89 19.40
C PRO A 409 -4.86 -4.56 20.87
N TRP A 410 -6.08 -4.79 21.35
CA TRP A 410 -6.38 -4.69 22.78
C TRP A 410 -5.56 -5.69 23.59
N GLN A 411 -4.93 -5.24 24.67
CA GLN A 411 -4.18 -6.12 25.55
C GLN A 411 -5.12 -7.08 26.29
N PRO A 412 -4.96 -8.42 26.11
CA PRO A 412 -5.82 -9.39 26.79
C PRO A 412 -5.82 -9.22 28.31
N GLY A 413 -7.02 -9.13 28.90
CA GLY A 413 -7.22 -8.94 30.34
C GLY A 413 -7.13 -7.50 30.84
N ALA A 414 -6.86 -6.52 29.97
CA ALA A 414 -6.93 -5.11 30.32
C ALA A 414 -8.39 -4.62 30.37
N THR A 415 -8.68 -3.75 31.34
CA THR A 415 -10.00 -3.11 31.53
C THR A 415 -10.05 -1.72 30.91
N SER A 416 -8.91 -1.05 30.78
CA SER A 416 -8.79 0.24 30.10
C SER A 416 -7.37 0.43 29.58
N VAL A 417 -7.19 1.43 28.72
CA VAL A 417 -5.89 1.90 28.23
C VAL A 417 -5.88 3.42 28.25
N VAL A 418 -4.71 4.01 28.50
CA VAL A 418 -4.47 5.45 28.37
C VAL A 418 -3.28 5.65 27.43
N VAL A 419 -3.38 6.62 26.53
CA VAL A 419 -2.23 7.04 25.68
C VAL A 419 -1.28 7.86 26.54
N GLY A 420 -0.04 7.41 26.64
CA GLY A 420 1.01 8.06 27.42
C GLY A 420 1.46 9.39 26.81
N PRO A 421 1.94 10.33 27.65
CA PRO A 421 2.36 11.68 27.22
C PRO A 421 3.59 11.67 26.29
N ASP A 422 4.35 10.57 26.31
CA ASP A 422 5.52 10.38 25.48
C ASP A 422 5.17 9.92 24.05
N THR A 423 3.89 9.68 23.73
CA THR A 423 3.46 9.42 22.35
C THR A 423 3.75 10.61 21.42
N GLN A 424 4.41 10.36 20.29
CA GLN A 424 4.83 11.40 19.34
C GLN A 424 4.79 10.90 17.90
N PHE A 425 4.54 11.83 16.98
CA PHE A 425 4.55 11.59 15.54
C PHE A 425 5.33 12.68 14.82
N TYR A 426 5.92 12.29 13.68
CA TYR A 426 6.79 13.10 12.87
C TYR A 426 6.50 12.84 11.38
N PRO A 427 6.45 13.89 10.55
CA PRO A 427 6.36 13.71 9.11
C PRO A 427 7.73 13.36 8.53
N PHE A 428 7.74 12.63 7.43
CA PHE A 428 8.96 12.41 6.62
C PHE A 428 8.65 12.51 5.13
N THR A 429 9.69 12.69 4.30
CA THR A 429 9.61 12.62 2.84
C THR A 429 10.90 12.09 2.23
N SER A 430 10.80 11.29 1.17
CA SER A 430 11.97 10.84 0.37
C SER A 430 12.24 11.74 -0.86
N SER A 431 11.27 12.60 -1.22
CA SER A 431 11.38 13.51 -2.37
C SER A 431 12.26 14.73 -2.07
N GLY A 432 12.47 15.04 -0.78
CA GLY A 432 13.19 16.23 -0.30
C GLY A 432 12.37 17.53 -0.34
N ASN A 433 11.09 17.46 -0.70
CA ASN A 433 10.17 18.61 -0.65
C ASN A 433 9.38 18.59 0.66
N ASP A 434 9.32 19.74 1.34
CA ASP A 434 8.45 19.86 2.53
C ASP A 434 6.98 19.68 2.14
N VAL A 435 6.32 18.70 2.75
CA VAL A 435 4.89 18.43 2.57
C VAL A 435 4.19 18.61 3.91
N ALA A 436 3.07 19.34 3.89
CA ALA A 436 2.24 19.48 5.08
C ALA A 436 1.51 18.17 5.39
N VAL A 437 1.80 17.58 6.55
CA VAL A 437 1.13 16.37 7.04
C VAL A 437 0.46 16.67 8.37
N SER A 438 -0.73 16.12 8.58
CA SER A 438 -1.49 16.28 9.82
C SER A 438 -1.05 15.25 10.86
N SER A 439 -1.13 15.60 12.15
CA SER A 439 -0.97 14.60 13.20
C SER A 439 -2.05 13.52 13.08
N PRO A 440 -1.71 12.23 13.24
CA PRO A 440 -2.68 11.15 13.29
C PRO A 440 -3.70 11.35 14.42
N GLN A 441 -4.91 10.82 14.23
CA GLN A 441 -5.92 10.75 15.27
C GLN A 441 -5.83 9.40 15.98
N ILE A 442 -5.71 9.40 17.31
CA ILE A 442 -5.79 8.18 18.11
C ILE A 442 -7.22 8.02 18.63
N THR A 443 -7.79 6.83 18.44
CA THR A 443 -9.10 6.43 18.96
C THR A 443 -8.98 5.16 19.79
N ILE A 444 -9.45 5.20 21.04
CA ILE A 444 -9.53 4.03 21.92
C ILE A 444 -10.92 3.43 21.82
N ALA A 445 -10.99 2.11 21.64
CA ALA A 445 -12.21 1.35 21.76
C ALA A 445 -12.00 0.15 22.72
N PRO A 446 -12.65 0.15 23.90
CA PRO A 446 -12.49 -0.90 24.88
C PRO A 446 -12.73 -2.30 24.29
N ASN A 447 -11.82 -3.22 24.58
CA ASN A 447 -11.81 -4.61 24.08
C ASN A 447 -11.62 -4.78 22.56
N GLN A 448 -11.42 -3.71 21.80
CA GLN A 448 -11.13 -3.78 20.35
C GLN A 448 -9.69 -3.35 20.05
N GLY A 449 -9.21 -2.27 20.65
CA GLY A 449 -7.81 -1.83 20.50
C GLY A 449 -7.64 -0.32 20.52
N VAL A 450 -6.49 0.11 20.02
CA VAL A 450 -6.11 1.52 19.83
C VAL A 450 -5.92 1.75 18.33
N LEU A 451 -6.85 2.47 17.73
CA LEU A 451 -6.83 2.82 16.31
C LEU A 451 -6.01 4.09 16.10
N ILE A 452 -5.08 4.05 15.16
CA ILE A 452 -4.33 5.21 14.66
C ILE A 452 -4.81 5.49 13.25
N ASP A 453 -5.38 6.68 13.04
CA ASP A 453 -5.90 7.12 11.75
C ASP A 453 -4.96 8.18 11.15
N PHE A 454 -4.28 7.81 10.06
CA PHE A 454 -3.32 8.65 9.36
C PHE A 454 -4.01 9.30 8.15
N THR A 455 -3.95 10.63 8.05
CA THR A 455 -4.29 11.35 6.82
C THR A 455 -3.00 11.72 6.11
N LEU A 456 -2.68 10.96 5.07
CA LEU A 456 -1.47 11.06 4.27
C LEU A 456 -1.70 11.98 3.06
N PRO A 457 -0.65 12.63 2.54
CA PRO A 457 -0.69 13.31 1.25
C PRO A 457 -0.94 12.33 0.08
N ASP A 458 -1.13 12.89 -1.11
CA ASP A 458 -1.09 12.08 -2.35
C ASP A 458 0.24 11.33 -2.45
N PRO A 459 0.25 10.04 -2.87
CA PRO A 459 1.46 9.22 -2.88
C PRO A 459 2.58 9.77 -3.76
N SER A 460 2.26 10.59 -4.78
CA SER A 460 3.28 11.28 -5.59
C SER A 460 4.15 12.26 -4.81
N ALA A 461 3.72 12.67 -3.61
CA ALA A 461 4.51 13.49 -2.70
C ALA A 461 5.63 12.70 -2.00
N GLN A 462 5.57 11.37 -2.05
CA GLN A 462 6.48 10.45 -1.37
C GLN A 462 6.75 10.88 0.08
N ALA A 463 5.66 11.07 0.82
CA ALA A 463 5.65 11.51 2.21
C ALA A 463 4.94 10.50 3.10
N GLY A 464 5.19 10.58 4.41
CA GLY A 464 4.55 9.70 5.39
C GLY A 464 4.64 10.25 6.80
N VAL A 465 4.20 9.43 7.75
CA VAL A 465 4.30 9.70 9.19
C VAL A 465 4.97 8.52 9.87
N HIS A 466 5.90 8.80 10.77
CA HIS A 466 6.49 7.82 11.66
C HIS A 466 6.40 8.30 13.12
N GLY A 467 6.61 7.42 14.08
CA GLY A 467 6.64 7.80 15.48
C GLY A 467 6.56 6.64 16.46
N GLU A 468 6.21 6.99 17.68
CA GLU A 468 6.15 6.10 18.84
C GLU A 468 4.80 6.28 19.56
N VAL A 469 4.17 5.16 19.92
CA VAL A 469 2.93 5.13 20.69
C VAL A 469 3.17 4.44 22.02
N HIS A 470 2.87 5.15 23.09
CA HIS A 470 3.04 4.68 24.47
C HIS A 470 1.68 4.39 25.07
N LEU A 471 1.44 3.17 25.55
CA LEU A 471 0.15 2.73 26.07
C LEU A 471 0.27 2.29 27.53
N GLN A 472 -0.68 2.75 28.36
CA GLN A 472 -0.75 2.39 29.77
C GLN A 472 -1.97 1.50 30.00
N TRP A 473 -1.73 0.19 30.12
CA TRP A 473 -2.81 -0.79 30.28
C TRP A 473 -3.20 -0.97 31.76
N THR A 474 -4.48 -0.72 32.06
CA THR A 474 -5.05 -1.00 33.38
C THR A 474 -5.49 -2.46 33.44
N MET A 475 -4.90 -3.23 34.35
CA MET A 475 -5.26 -4.63 34.59
C MET A 475 -4.83 -5.07 36.00
N SER A 476 -5.35 -6.20 36.48
CA SER A 476 -4.93 -6.72 37.79
C SER A 476 -3.45 -7.14 37.79
N GLN A 477 -2.78 -7.03 38.94
CA GLN A 477 -1.35 -7.36 39.05
C GLN A 477 -1.05 -8.83 38.70
N SER A 478 -1.93 -9.76 39.08
CA SER A 478 -1.79 -11.18 38.74
C SER A 478 -1.92 -11.42 37.23
N LEU A 479 -2.84 -10.75 36.55
CA LEU A 479 -2.98 -10.83 35.09
C LEU A 479 -1.78 -10.18 34.38
N ARG A 480 -1.31 -9.03 34.87
CA ARG A 480 -0.11 -8.36 34.34
C ARG A 480 1.10 -9.28 34.35
N GLN A 481 1.37 -9.93 35.49
CA GLN A 481 2.46 -10.90 35.60
C GLN A 481 2.27 -12.11 34.68
N SER A 482 1.03 -12.63 34.57
CA SER A 482 0.73 -13.76 33.68
C SER A 482 0.97 -13.41 32.21
N VAL A 483 0.57 -12.23 31.76
CA VAL A 483 0.79 -11.75 30.39
C VAL A 483 2.27 -11.62 30.09
N ILE A 484 3.02 -10.90 30.94
CA ILE A 484 4.47 -10.68 30.72
C ILE A 484 5.21 -12.01 30.70
N SER A 485 4.87 -12.94 31.61
CA SER A 485 5.44 -14.28 31.66
C SER A 485 5.09 -15.12 30.42
N ARG A 486 3.84 -15.05 29.94
CA ARG A 486 3.42 -15.74 28.70
C ARG A 486 4.17 -15.21 27.48
N ARG A 487 4.30 -13.88 27.34
CA ARG A 487 5.09 -13.26 26.26
C ARG A 487 6.55 -13.71 26.32
N SER A 488 7.16 -13.71 27.50
CA SER A 488 8.52 -14.23 27.72
C SER A 488 8.65 -15.73 27.36
N THR A 489 7.62 -16.52 27.66
CA THR A 489 7.59 -17.97 27.33
C THR A 489 7.41 -18.20 25.83
N VAL A 490 6.62 -17.39 25.13
CA VAL A 490 6.49 -17.43 23.66
C VAL A 490 7.83 -17.09 23.02
N ILE A 491 8.49 -16.00 23.45
CA ILE A 491 9.85 -15.64 23.01
C ILE A 491 10.83 -16.81 23.22
N THR A 492 10.72 -17.52 24.34
CA THR A 492 11.59 -18.68 24.65
C THR A 492 11.23 -19.94 23.84
N ARG A 493 9.94 -20.21 23.60
CA ARG A 493 9.48 -21.39 22.84
C ARG A 493 9.75 -21.24 21.35
N VAL A 494 9.49 -20.07 20.77
CA VAL A 494 9.88 -19.76 19.38
C VAL A 494 11.40 -19.72 19.28
N GLY A 495 12.11 -19.25 20.31
CA GLY A 495 13.57 -19.37 20.37
C GLY A 495 14.12 -20.81 20.45
N ASN A 496 13.28 -21.81 20.79
CA ASN A 496 13.60 -23.23 20.80
C ASN A 496 13.00 -23.99 19.60
N VAL A 497 12.15 -23.37 18.79
CA VAL A 497 12.01 -23.78 17.39
C VAL A 497 13.39 -23.47 16.82
N ALA A 498 14.13 -24.50 16.45
CA ALA A 498 15.43 -24.28 15.81
C ALA A 498 15.19 -23.27 14.70
N GLN A 499 15.82 -22.09 14.79
CA GLN A 499 16.09 -21.33 13.58
C GLN A 499 16.65 -22.37 12.62
N PRO A 500 16.05 -22.54 11.45
CA PRO A 500 16.60 -23.50 10.53
C PRO A 500 18.07 -23.02 10.34
N PRO A 501 19.06 -23.93 10.34
CA PRO A 501 20.48 -23.55 10.42
C PRO A 501 20.76 -22.45 9.40
N ALA A 502 21.72 -21.54 9.63
CA ALA A 502 21.98 -20.40 8.73
C ALA A 502 22.10 -20.77 7.23
N GLU A 503 22.29 -22.05 6.91
CA GLU A 503 22.18 -22.70 5.59
C GLU A 503 20.75 -22.86 4.99
N THR A 504 19.68 -22.51 5.72
CA THR A 504 18.25 -22.65 5.31
C THR A 504 17.51 -21.32 5.25
N LEU A 505 18.12 -20.23 5.74
CA LEU A 505 17.82 -18.90 5.22
C LEU A 505 18.11 -18.95 3.72
N GLU A 506 17.28 -18.30 2.91
CA GLU A 506 17.46 -18.33 1.46
C GLU A 506 18.86 -17.82 1.10
N THR A 507 19.77 -18.77 0.80
CA THR A 507 21.18 -18.47 0.56
C THR A 507 21.39 -17.78 -0.80
N GLU A 508 20.37 -17.76 -1.66
CA GLU A 508 20.39 -17.16 -2.99
C GLU A 508 19.55 -15.87 -3.06
N LYS A 509 19.79 -14.94 -2.12
CA LYS A 509 19.29 -13.57 -2.28
C LYS A 509 20.00 -12.82 -3.43
N PRO A 510 19.31 -12.06 -4.30
CA PRO A 510 19.95 -11.20 -5.29
C PRO A 510 20.97 -10.26 -4.66
N GLU A 511 20.72 -9.82 -3.43
CA GLU A 511 21.61 -9.00 -2.59
C GLU A 511 22.90 -9.78 -2.27
N ASN A 512 22.80 -11.08 -1.97
CA ASN A 512 23.96 -11.95 -1.76
C ASN A 512 24.84 -12.03 -3.02
N ARG A 513 24.24 -11.98 -4.23
CA ARG A 513 25.01 -11.97 -5.48
C ARG A 513 25.84 -10.69 -5.62
N MET A 514 25.31 -9.55 -5.17
CA MET A 514 26.04 -8.30 -5.11
C MET A 514 27.17 -8.36 -4.07
N ASP A 515 26.87 -8.87 -2.88
CA ASP A 515 27.84 -9.02 -1.79
C ASP A 515 29.01 -9.91 -2.18
N GLU A 516 28.73 -11.01 -2.87
CA GLU A 516 29.76 -11.88 -3.43
C GLU A 516 30.67 -11.17 -4.43
N LEU A 517 30.11 -10.31 -5.28
CA LEU A 517 30.91 -9.52 -6.21
C LEU A 517 31.78 -8.52 -5.44
N ILE A 518 31.20 -7.75 -4.53
CA ILE A 518 31.93 -6.78 -3.72
C ILE A 518 33.06 -7.45 -2.92
N ALA A 519 32.80 -8.62 -2.31
CA ALA A 519 33.79 -9.38 -1.55
C ALA A 519 34.96 -9.90 -2.40
N LYS A 520 34.74 -10.15 -3.70
CA LYS A 520 35.77 -10.59 -4.65
C LYS A 520 36.62 -9.43 -5.19
N MET A 521 36.27 -8.17 -4.91
CA MET A 521 37.04 -7.01 -5.36
C MET A 521 38.34 -6.86 -4.56
N ASN A 522 39.45 -6.61 -5.24
CA ASN A 522 40.65 -6.11 -4.57
C ASN A 522 40.47 -4.64 -4.14
N THR A 523 41.38 -4.12 -3.31
CA THR A 523 41.30 -2.75 -2.78
C THR A 523 41.14 -1.68 -3.87
N ALA A 524 41.82 -1.82 -5.01
CA ALA A 524 41.72 -0.85 -6.11
C ALA A 524 40.35 -0.92 -6.80
N GLN A 525 39.84 -2.13 -7.03
CA GLN A 525 38.50 -2.33 -7.60
C GLN A 525 37.41 -1.80 -6.68
N LEU A 526 37.51 -2.10 -5.38
CA LEU A 526 36.55 -1.61 -4.39
C LEU A 526 36.57 -0.07 -4.32
N GLN A 527 37.75 0.55 -4.40
CA GLN A 527 37.85 2.00 -4.44
C GLN A 527 37.21 2.59 -5.71
N ILE A 528 37.44 1.98 -6.88
CA ILE A 528 36.80 2.40 -8.13
C ILE A 528 35.29 2.28 -8.02
N PHE A 529 34.79 1.12 -7.58
CA PHE A 529 33.38 0.84 -7.38
C PHE A 529 32.73 1.90 -6.47
N LYS A 530 33.27 2.10 -5.26
CA LYS A 530 32.73 3.06 -4.29
C LYS A 530 32.76 4.49 -4.83
N THR A 531 33.88 4.91 -5.40
CA THR A 531 34.02 6.28 -5.95
C THR A 531 33.04 6.52 -7.08
N ARG A 532 32.88 5.55 -7.98
CA ARG A 532 31.96 5.67 -9.11
C ARG A 532 30.51 5.68 -8.65
N LEU A 533 30.15 4.77 -7.75
CA LEU A 533 28.80 4.67 -7.20
C LEU A 533 28.41 5.95 -6.47
N GLN A 534 29.30 6.49 -5.64
CA GLN A 534 29.12 7.78 -4.96
C GLN A 534 29.04 8.98 -5.91
N THR A 535 29.67 8.89 -7.08
CA THR A 535 29.59 9.95 -8.12
C THR A 535 28.25 9.91 -8.85
N LEU A 536 27.74 8.71 -9.13
CA LEU A 536 26.51 8.50 -9.89
C LEU A 536 25.24 8.55 -9.02
N ASN A 537 25.37 8.20 -7.74
CA ASN A 537 24.31 8.27 -6.75
C ASN A 537 24.78 9.08 -5.52
N PRO A 538 24.64 10.42 -5.56
CA PRO A 538 25.10 11.28 -4.47
C PRO A 538 24.40 11.04 -3.12
N ARG A 539 23.22 10.39 -3.10
CA ARG A 539 22.54 10.02 -1.84
C ARG A 539 23.39 9.07 -1.00
N LEU A 540 24.19 8.20 -1.63
CA LEU A 540 25.14 7.31 -0.97
C LEU A 540 26.39 8.02 -0.40
N GLN A 541 26.57 9.34 -0.60
CA GLN A 541 27.63 10.11 0.07
C GLN A 541 27.27 10.47 1.52
N ALA A 542 26.02 10.30 1.92
CA ALA A 542 25.53 10.73 3.23
C ALA A 542 25.64 9.66 4.34
N THR A 543 26.40 8.57 4.13
CA THR A 543 26.47 7.41 5.05
C THR A 543 27.24 7.66 6.37
N GLY A 544 27.36 8.91 6.82
CA GLY A 544 28.05 9.22 8.09
C GLY A 544 27.69 10.55 8.74
N VAL A 545 26.77 11.31 8.17
CA VAL A 545 26.27 12.55 8.76
C VAL A 545 24.77 12.48 8.59
N ALA A 546 24.03 12.59 9.70
CA ALA A 546 22.59 12.81 9.73
C ALA A 546 22.15 13.47 8.42
N ARG A 547 21.53 12.68 7.52
CA ARG A 547 21.00 13.19 6.25
C ARG A 547 20.20 14.43 6.65
N VAL A 548 20.66 15.58 6.17
CA VAL A 548 20.33 16.90 6.73
C VAL A 548 18.83 16.97 6.94
N GLY A 549 18.43 17.06 8.22
CA GLY A 549 17.06 17.07 8.65
C GLY A 549 16.26 18.18 7.97
N LEU A 550 15.48 17.79 6.99
CA LEU A 550 14.36 18.52 6.41
C LEU A 550 13.34 17.41 6.11
N SER A 551 12.29 17.17 6.89
CA SER A 551 11.59 17.95 7.91
C SER A 551 11.24 17.02 9.07
N GLY A 552 11.01 17.55 10.27
CA GLY A 552 10.45 16.72 11.33
C GLY A 552 10.11 17.47 12.59
N LYS A 553 9.48 18.65 12.49
CA LYS A 553 8.87 19.20 13.72
C LYS A 553 7.88 18.18 14.22
N ARG A 554 8.03 17.77 15.49
CA ARG A 554 7.05 16.96 16.20
C ARG A 554 5.65 17.50 15.90
N LEU A 555 4.79 16.64 15.39
CA LEU A 555 3.41 17.02 15.11
C LEU A 555 2.69 17.28 16.43
N ALA A 556 1.88 18.33 16.47
CA ALA A 556 1.08 18.64 17.65
C ALA A 556 0.04 17.54 17.84
N MET A 557 0.14 16.83 18.97
CA MET A 557 -0.79 15.75 19.31
C MET A 557 -2.23 16.26 19.33
N ARG A 558 -3.11 15.50 18.67
CA ARG A 558 -4.56 15.71 18.73
C ARG A 558 -5.12 15.11 20.03
N PRO A 559 -6.24 15.63 20.56
CA PRO A 559 -6.94 14.97 21.67
C PRO A 559 -7.30 13.53 21.31
N VAL A 560 -7.02 12.60 22.22
CA VAL A 560 -7.43 11.20 22.08
C VAL A 560 -8.96 11.11 22.12
N VAL A 561 -9.54 10.33 21.21
CA VAL A 561 -10.98 10.08 21.16
C VAL A 561 -11.26 8.72 21.80
N GLU A 562 -12.30 8.64 22.63
CA GLU A 562 -12.80 7.37 23.14
C GLU A 562 -14.17 7.08 22.53
N VAL A 563 -14.33 5.85 22.03
CA VAL A 563 -15.60 5.37 21.50
C VAL A 563 -15.98 4.07 22.20
N SER A 564 -17.27 3.79 22.34
CA SER A 564 -17.73 2.51 22.91
C SER A 564 -17.46 1.33 21.98
N LYS A 565 -17.36 1.57 20.68
CA LYS A 565 -17.12 0.57 19.65
C LYS A 565 -16.52 1.23 18.40
N LEU A 566 -15.53 0.60 17.76
CA LEU A 566 -15.04 0.96 16.44
C LEU A 566 -16.14 0.73 15.39
N PRO A 567 -16.15 1.53 14.31
CA PRO A 567 -17.01 1.25 13.17
C PRO A 567 -16.71 -0.15 12.61
N PRO A 568 -17.70 -0.80 11.97
CA PRO A 568 -17.41 -1.99 11.19
C PRO A 568 -16.40 -1.67 10.07
N PRO A 569 -15.54 -2.63 9.68
CA PRO A 569 -14.74 -2.54 8.47
C PRO A 569 -15.57 -2.08 7.26
N PRO A 570 -15.07 -1.13 6.44
CA PRO A 570 -15.71 -0.85 5.17
C PRO A 570 -15.60 -2.09 4.28
N HIS A 571 -16.69 -2.42 3.57
CA HIS A 571 -16.69 -3.55 2.65
C HIS A 571 -16.28 -3.08 1.26
N LEU A 572 -15.06 -3.40 0.82
CA LEU A 572 -14.62 -3.09 -0.53
C LEU A 572 -15.31 -4.02 -1.55
N ALA A 573 -15.68 -3.51 -2.72
CA ALA A 573 -16.29 -4.32 -3.77
C ALA A 573 -15.28 -5.34 -4.29
N ARG A 574 -14.00 -4.94 -4.34
CA ARG A 574 -12.86 -5.81 -4.66
C ARG A 574 -11.68 -5.42 -3.76
N PRO A 575 -10.75 -6.35 -3.51
CA PRO A 575 -9.48 -6.00 -2.86
C PRO A 575 -8.76 -4.85 -3.56
N LEU A 576 -8.09 -4.00 -2.78
CA LEU A 576 -7.46 -2.79 -3.31
C LEU A 576 -6.05 -3.10 -3.84
N ALA A 577 -5.90 -3.12 -5.16
CA ALA A 577 -4.58 -3.24 -5.79
C ALA A 577 -3.88 -1.88 -5.88
N PRO A 578 -2.58 -1.79 -5.50
CA PRO A 578 -1.78 -0.59 -5.72
C PRO A 578 -1.60 -0.25 -7.20
N ARG A 579 -1.21 0.99 -7.46
CA ARG A 579 -0.85 1.49 -8.79
C ARG A 579 0.65 1.48 -8.97
N SER A 580 1.13 0.63 -9.87
CA SER A 580 2.52 0.70 -10.35
C SER A 580 2.74 1.96 -11.18
N VAL A 581 3.67 2.81 -10.76
CA VAL A 581 4.11 4.02 -11.46
C VAL A 581 5.63 4.02 -11.63
N PRO A 582 6.19 4.61 -12.70
CA PRO A 582 7.63 4.58 -12.90
C PRO A 582 8.42 5.14 -11.71
N ASP A 583 9.46 4.42 -11.29
CA ASP A 583 10.40 4.93 -10.30
C ASP A 583 11.70 5.40 -10.97
N PRO A 584 11.86 6.71 -11.21
CA PRO A 584 13.08 7.26 -11.78
C PRO A 584 14.26 7.25 -10.80
N LEU A 585 14.03 7.17 -9.48
CA LEU A 585 15.09 7.10 -8.47
C LEU A 585 15.67 5.69 -8.44
N MET A 586 14.82 4.67 -8.29
CA MET A 586 15.26 3.27 -8.31
C MET A 586 15.95 2.93 -9.64
N THR A 587 15.36 3.32 -10.78
CA THR A 587 15.99 3.13 -12.11
C THR A 587 17.39 3.75 -12.19
N LYS A 588 17.59 4.95 -11.63
CA LYS A 588 18.91 5.60 -11.60
C LYS A 588 19.88 4.88 -10.67
N ARG A 589 19.41 4.38 -9.53
CA ARG A 589 20.21 3.59 -8.56
C ARG A 589 20.70 2.30 -9.21
N SER A 590 19.82 1.52 -9.81
CA SER A 590 20.16 0.29 -10.54
C SER A 590 21.20 0.54 -11.64
N GLU A 591 21.03 1.62 -12.41
CA GLU A 591 21.99 1.98 -13.46
C GLU A 591 23.35 2.43 -12.89
N ALA A 592 23.35 3.19 -11.79
CA ALA A 592 24.57 3.59 -11.10
C ALA A 592 25.38 2.37 -10.61
N LEU A 593 24.71 1.35 -10.06
CA LEU A 593 25.33 0.10 -9.64
C LEU A 593 25.91 -0.67 -10.83
N ARG A 594 25.10 -0.83 -11.88
CA ARG A 594 25.52 -1.50 -13.11
C ARG A 594 26.81 -0.89 -13.66
N VAL A 595 26.83 0.43 -13.83
CA VAL A 595 27.99 1.16 -14.35
C VAL A 595 29.19 1.03 -13.41
N SER A 596 28.98 1.12 -12.09
CA SER A 596 30.06 1.03 -11.10
C SER A 596 30.71 -0.36 -11.08
N LEU A 597 29.91 -1.43 -11.17
CA LEU A 597 30.38 -2.81 -11.29
C LEU A 597 31.17 -3.02 -12.58
N CYS A 598 30.62 -2.54 -13.71
CA CYS A 598 31.29 -2.63 -15.00
C CYS A 598 32.64 -1.91 -14.99
N GLU A 599 32.76 -0.75 -14.34
CA GLU A 599 34.03 -0.05 -14.23
C GLU A 599 35.04 -0.81 -13.35
N ALA A 600 34.62 -1.27 -12.16
CA ALA A 600 35.47 -2.00 -11.23
C ALA A 600 36.01 -3.33 -11.81
N TYR A 601 35.21 -3.99 -12.66
CA TYR A 601 35.59 -5.23 -13.34
C TYR A 601 36.07 -5.06 -14.77
N LYS A 602 36.26 -3.81 -15.26
CA LYS A 602 36.68 -3.53 -16.64
C LYS A 602 35.80 -4.24 -17.68
N ASN A 603 34.49 -4.15 -17.49
CA ASN A 603 33.42 -4.77 -18.27
C ASN A 603 33.37 -6.30 -18.23
N ALA A 604 34.10 -6.96 -17.33
CA ALA A 604 34.12 -8.41 -17.17
C ALA A 604 33.62 -8.83 -15.78
N VAL A 605 32.34 -8.53 -15.48
CA VAL A 605 31.73 -8.88 -14.19
C VAL A 605 31.61 -10.41 -14.07
N PRO A 606 32.22 -11.04 -13.06
CA PRO A 606 32.17 -12.49 -12.87
C PRO A 606 30.73 -13.00 -12.79
N GLY A 607 30.38 -14.01 -13.61
CA GLY A 607 29.02 -14.58 -13.65
C GLY A 607 28.00 -13.79 -14.48
N TYR A 608 28.30 -12.54 -14.87
CA TYR A 608 27.36 -11.66 -15.57
C TYR A 608 27.95 -11.05 -16.86
N PRO A 609 28.31 -11.87 -17.87
CA PRO A 609 29.00 -11.41 -19.08
C PRO A 609 28.16 -10.43 -19.93
N ALA A 610 26.84 -10.43 -19.78
CA ALA A 610 25.94 -9.54 -20.53
C ALA A 610 25.71 -8.18 -19.85
N LEU A 611 26.12 -8.00 -18.58
CA LEU A 611 25.78 -6.82 -17.77
C LEU A 611 26.22 -5.51 -18.42
N CYS A 612 27.46 -5.50 -18.91
CA CYS A 612 28.11 -4.28 -19.40
C CYS A 612 27.82 -4.01 -20.88
N SER A 613 27.29 -5.01 -21.59
CA SER A 613 26.83 -4.90 -22.98
C SER A 613 25.35 -4.57 -23.12
N ALA A 614 24.57 -4.67 -22.04
CA ALA A 614 23.16 -4.32 -22.05
C ALA A 614 23.02 -2.80 -22.25
N THR A 615 22.46 -2.39 -23.39
CA THR A 615 21.93 -1.04 -23.57
C THR A 615 20.84 -0.83 -22.51
N PRO A 616 20.76 0.34 -21.84
CA PRO A 616 19.68 0.61 -20.89
C PRO A 616 18.36 0.34 -21.59
N ARG A 617 17.59 -0.65 -21.11
CA ARG A 617 16.24 -0.85 -21.61
C ARG A 617 15.40 0.26 -21.01
N ALA A 618 15.14 1.31 -21.79
CA ALA A 618 13.92 2.07 -21.60
C ALA A 618 12.76 1.07 -21.81
N ARG A 619 12.08 0.70 -20.74
CA ARG A 619 10.80 0.00 -20.80
C ARG A 619 9.72 0.94 -20.29
#